data_AF-A0A6B3EWW6-F1
#
_entry.id   AF-A0A6B3EWW6-F1
#
_cell.length_a   1.000
_cell.length_b   1.000
_cell.length_c   1.000
_cell.angle_alpha   90.00
_cell.angle_beta   90.00
_cell.angle_gamma   90.00
#
_symmetry.space_group_name_H-M   'P 1'
#
loop_
_entity.id
_entity.type
_entity.pdbx_description
1 polymer ?
#
loop_
_entity_poly.entity_id
_entity_poly.type
_entity_poly.pdbx_seq_one_letter_code
_entity_poly.pdbx_strand_id
1 'polypeptide(L)'
;GLVDGELVLHGPDQDIHSGSFGGAVPNPATVLARIVAALHDEDGHIAIPGFYEGVAPLTDRERALFAELPFDEDAWLRTAFSHATAGESGHTTLERIWARPTAEVNGIGGG
;
A
#
# COMPACT_ATOMS: atom_id res chain seq x y z
N GLY A 1 -2.05 -9.99 12.32
CA GLY A 1 -1.54 -11.15 11.55
C GLY A 1 -0.73 -10.63 10.38
N LEU A 2 -0.15 -11.51 9.57
CA LEU A 2 0.57 -11.13 8.35
C LEU A 2 0.29 -12.20 7.29
N VAL A 3 0.10 -11.74 6.06
CA VAL A 3 0.04 -12.58 4.85
C VAL A 3 0.94 -11.92 3.83
N ASP A 4 1.84 -12.69 3.23
CA ASP A 4 2.68 -12.29 2.12
C ASP A 4 2.28 -13.03 0.84
N GLY A 5 2.66 -12.47 -0.31
CA GLY A 5 2.37 -13.05 -1.60
C GLY A 5 3.29 -12.50 -2.69
N GLU A 6 3.41 -13.25 -3.78
CA GLU A 6 4.18 -12.89 -4.95
C GLU A 6 3.27 -12.85 -6.18
N LEU A 7 3.39 -11.79 -6.98
CA LEU A 7 2.70 -11.66 -8.26
C LEU A 7 3.72 -11.76 -9.39
N VAL A 8 3.62 -12.82 -10.18
CA VAL A 8 4.45 -13.03 -11.37
C VAL A 8 3.61 -12.80 -12.62
N LEU A 9 4.05 -11.87 -13.48
CA LEU A 9 3.41 -11.60 -14.75
C LEU A 9 4.28 -12.11 -15.91
N HIS A 10 3.69 -12.93 -16.76
CA HIS A 10 4.33 -13.42 -17.98
C HIS A 10 3.82 -12.65 -19.19
N GLY A 11 4.75 -12.21 -20.04
CA GLY A 11 4.48 -11.51 -21.29
C GLY A 11 4.82 -12.38 -22.50
N PRO A 12 5.46 -11.81 -23.53
CA PRO A 12 6.02 -12.58 -24.64
C PRO A 12 6.99 -13.68 -24.16
N ASP A 13 7.12 -14.75 -24.95
CA ASP A 13 7.98 -15.91 -24.62
C ASP A 13 9.49 -15.58 -24.58
N GLN A 14 9.87 -14.37 -24.95
CA GLN A 14 11.24 -13.85 -24.94
C GLN A 14 11.23 -12.33 -24.91
N ASP A 15 12.39 -11.72 -24.62
CA ASP A 15 12.55 -10.27 -24.75
C ASP A 15 12.40 -9.83 -26.21
N ILE A 16 11.73 -8.69 -26.40
CA ILE A 16 11.43 -8.14 -27.72
C ILE A 16 11.85 -6.69 -27.81
N HIS A 17 12.22 -6.27 -29.03
CA HIS A 17 12.71 -4.92 -29.29
C HIS A 17 11.62 -3.86 -29.03
N SER A 18 11.84 -3.01 -28.03
CA SER A 18 10.86 -2.01 -27.59
C SER A 18 10.49 -1.00 -28.69
N GLY A 19 11.40 -0.68 -29.61
CA GLY A 19 11.08 0.20 -30.75
C GLY A 19 10.22 -0.47 -31.84
N SER A 20 10.26 -1.79 -31.95
CA SER A 20 9.51 -2.53 -32.98
C SER A 20 8.14 -2.96 -32.51
N PHE A 21 8.01 -3.23 -31.21
CA PHE A 21 6.80 -3.83 -30.62
C PHE A 21 6.19 -2.99 -29.48
N GLY A 22 6.87 -1.92 -29.05
CA GLY A 22 6.40 -1.05 -27.98
C GLY A 22 5.05 -0.41 -28.31
N GLY A 23 4.15 -0.42 -27.33
CA GLY A 23 2.77 0.07 -27.49
C GLY A 23 1.82 -0.90 -28.21
N ALA A 24 2.34 -1.96 -28.85
CA ALA A 24 1.53 -2.99 -29.50
C ALA A 24 1.49 -4.30 -28.71
N VAL A 25 2.61 -4.69 -28.08
CA VAL A 25 2.72 -5.93 -27.29
C VAL A 25 2.68 -5.60 -25.78
N PRO A 26 1.94 -6.39 -24.96
CA PRO A 26 1.89 -6.17 -23.52
C PRO A 26 3.26 -6.21 -22.87
N ASN A 27 3.53 -5.23 -22.00
CA ASN A 27 4.73 -5.18 -21.18
C ASN A 27 4.37 -5.55 -19.73
N PRO A 28 4.81 -6.71 -19.22
CA PRO A 28 4.54 -7.14 -17.84
C PRO A 28 4.93 -6.11 -16.78
N ALA A 29 6.06 -5.42 -16.94
CA ALA A 29 6.50 -4.39 -15.99
C ALA A 29 5.56 -3.18 -15.97
N THR A 30 5.00 -2.81 -17.12
CA THR A 30 3.98 -1.73 -17.19
C THR A 30 2.68 -2.16 -16.52
N VAL A 31 2.26 -3.41 -16.70
CA VAL A 31 1.06 -3.94 -16.03
C VAL A 31 1.28 -4.04 -14.52
N LEU A 32 2.45 -4.52 -14.08
CA LEU A 32 2.83 -4.57 -12.66
C LEU A 32 2.75 -3.18 -12.02
N ALA A 33 3.34 -2.17 -12.67
CA ALA A 33 3.30 -0.79 -12.18
C ALA A 33 1.86 -0.27 -12.02
N ARG A 34 0.95 -0.62 -12.93
CA ARG A 34 -0.47 -0.26 -12.83
C ARG A 34 -1.16 -0.96 -11.67
N ILE A 35 -0.86 -2.23 -11.43
CA ILE A 35 -1.42 -2.99 -10.31
C ILE A 35 -0.94 -2.38 -8.98
N VAL A 36 0.35 -2.09 -8.86
CA VAL A 36 0.91 -1.44 -7.67
C VAL A 36 0.29 -0.07 -7.43
N ALA A 37 0.14 0.74 -8.48
CA ALA A 37 -0.51 2.05 -8.38
C ALA A 37 -1.99 1.97 -7.97
N ALA A 38 -2.68 0.87 -8.31
CA ALA A 38 -4.07 0.63 -7.96
C ALA A 38 -4.25 -0.12 -6.63
N LEU A 39 -3.17 -0.41 -5.89
CA LEU A 39 -3.26 -1.12 -4.61
C LEU A 39 -3.96 -0.26 -3.54
N HIS A 40 -3.73 1.06 -3.60
CA HIS A 40 -4.40 2.03 -2.75
C HIS A 40 -5.18 3.03 -3.61
N ASP A 41 -6.26 3.57 -3.06
CA ASP A 41 -6.98 4.69 -3.67
C ASP A 41 -6.33 6.05 -3.32
N GLU A 42 -6.98 7.13 -3.75
CA GLU A 42 -6.50 8.51 -3.51
C GLU A 42 -6.45 8.90 -2.03
N ASP A 43 -7.21 8.19 -1.18
CA ASP A 43 -7.29 8.38 0.27
C ASP A 43 -6.36 7.42 1.03
N GLY A 44 -5.54 6.61 0.34
CA GLY A 44 -4.62 5.66 0.97
C GLY A 44 -5.31 4.43 1.56
N HIS A 45 -6.57 4.18 1.21
CA HIS A 45 -7.31 2.99 1.58
C HIS A 45 -6.98 1.84 0.62
N ILE A 46 -6.95 0.60 1.13
CA ILE A 46 -6.58 -0.56 0.30
C ILE A 46 -7.72 -0.85 -0.68
N ALA A 47 -7.46 -0.68 -1.98
CA ALA A 47 -8.48 -0.69 -3.03
C ALA A 47 -8.83 -2.11 -3.54
N ILE A 48 -8.46 -3.16 -2.80
CA ILE A 48 -8.81 -4.55 -3.14
C ILE A 48 -10.30 -4.77 -2.82
N PRO A 49 -11.13 -5.22 -3.77
CA PRO A 49 -12.55 -5.48 -3.53
C PRO A 49 -12.76 -6.47 -2.39
N GLY A 50 -13.64 -6.11 -1.45
CA GLY A 50 -13.97 -6.94 -0.28
C GLY A 50 -12.88 -6.97 0.80
N PHE A 51 -11.78 -6.24 0.66
CA PHE A 51 -10.65 -6.31 1.61
C PHE A 51 -11.04 -5.98 3.06
N TYR A 52 -11.92 -4.99 3.24
CA TYR A 52 -12.37 -4.57 4.57
C TYR A 52 -13.58 -5.37 5.07
N GLU A 53 -14.08 -6.36 4.32
CA GLU A 53 -15.12 -7.25 4.83
C GLU A 53 -14.58 -8.03 6.03
N GLY A 54 -15.21 -7.86 7.19
CA GLY A 54 -14.76 -8.47 8.45
C GLY A 54 -13.71 -7.66 9.22
N VAL A 55 -13.25 -6.52 8.70
CA VAL A 55 -12.45 -5.57 9.48
C VAL A 55 -13.38 -4.77 10.39
N ALA A 56 -13.21 -4.91 11.71
CA ALA A 56 -13.99 -4.15 12.67
C ALA A 56 -13.63 -2.64 12.59
N PRO A 57 -14.62 -1.74 12.49
CA PRO A 57 -14.35 -0.31 12.57
C PRO A 57 -13.94 0.07 14.00
N LEU A 58 -13.14 1.13 14.12
CA LEU A 58 -12.82 1.74 15.41
C LEU A 58 -14.08 2.38 16.01
N THR A 59 -14.35 2.07 17.27
CA THR A 59 -15.40 2.73 18.06
C THR A 59 -14.95 4.10 18.54
N ASP A 60 -15.89 5.01 18.79
CA ASP A 60 -15.58 6.35 19.34
C ASP A 60 -14.78 6.27 20.65
N ARG A 61 -15.06 5.24 21.47
CA ARG A 61 -14.33 5.02 22.72
C ARG A 61 -12.88 4.65 22.46
N GLU A 62 -12.60 3.78 21.49
CA GLU A 62 -11.23 3.41 21.13
C GLU A 62 -10.47 4.61 20.54
N ARG A 63 -11.12 5.40 19.68
CA ARG A 63 -10.51 6.63 19.13
C ARG A 63 -10.16 7.64 20.23
N ALA A 64 -11.06 7.82 21.20
CA ALA A 64 -10.79 8.65 22.37
C ALA A 64 -9.59 8.12 23.18
N LEU A 65 -9.49 6.81 23.39
CA LEU A 65 -8.36 6.19 24.08
C LEU A 65 -7.04 6.38 23.31
N PHE A 66 -7.03 6.28 21.98
CA PHE A 66 -5.82 6.59 21.20
C PHE A 66 -5.41 8.05 21.33
N ALA A 67 -6.37 8.99 21.36
CA ALA A 67 -6.09 10.41 21.51
C ALA A 67 -5.54 10.80 22.89
N GLU A 68 -5.78 9.99 23.93
CA GLU A 68 -5.22 10.20 25.27
C GLU A 68 -3.74 9.77 25.39
N LEU A 69 -3.21 9.01 24.41
CA LEU A 69 -1.84 8.51 24.49
C LEU A 69 -0.82 9.62 24.24
N PRO A 70 0.25 9.71 25.06
CA PRO A 70 1.32 10.67 24.84
C PRO A 70 2.16 10.24 23.63
N PHE A 71 1.80 10.71 22.45
CA PHE A 71 2.50 10.42 21.19
C PHE A 71 3.00 11.69 20.52
N ASP A 72 4.30 11.71 20.23
CA ASP A 72 4.99 12.76 19.48
C ASP A 72 5.30 12.22 18.08
N GLU A 73 4.48 12.62 17.10
CA GLU A 73 4.60 12.18 15.70
C GLU A 73 5.92 12.64 15.06
N ASP A 74 6.42 13.83 15.42
CA ASP A 74 7.69 14.34 14.91
C ASP A 74 8.86 13.52 15.45
N ALA A 75 8.82 13.14 16.74
CA ALA A 75 9.82 12.25 17.32
C ALA A 75 9.78 10.87 16.68
N TRP A 76 8.59 10.33 16.44
CA TRP A 76 8.43 9.04 15.78
C TRP A 76 8.96 9.08 14.33
N LEU A 77 8.65 10.12 13.56
CA LEU A 77 9.16 10.32 12.20
C LEU A 77 10.69 10.39 12.14
N ARG A 78 11.33 11.04 13.14
CA ARG A 78 12.80 11.05 13.25
C ARG A 78 13.39 9.66 13.39
N THR A 79 12.71 8.71 14.06
CA THR A 79 13.16 7.32 14.14
C THR A 79 13.05 6.57 12.81
N ALA A 80 12.06 6.94 11.99
CA ALA A 80 11.84 6.38 10.66
C ALA A 80 12.68 7.06 9.56
N PHE A 81 13.48 8.09 9.90
CA PHE A 81 14.18 8.94 8.93
C PHE A 81 13.25 9.54 7.86
N SER A 82 12.01 9.87 8.25
CA SER A 82 11.00 10.44 7.36
C SER A 82 10.65 11.87 7.75
N HIS A 83 10.12 12.63 6.79
CA HIS A 83 9.64 14.00 6.97
C HIS A 83 8.12 14.12 6.92
N ALA A 84 7.40 13.04 6.62
CA ALA A 84 5.96 13.04 6.51
C ALA A 84 5.38 11.67 6.87
N THR A 85 4.14 11.68 7.35
CA THR A 85 3.30 10.47 7.45
C THR A 85 2.47 10.31 6.17
N ALA A 86 2.09 9.07 5.87
CA ALA A 86 1.18 8.73 4.78
C ALA A 86 0.30 7.55 5.21
N GLY A 87 -0.84 7.37 4.55
CA GLY A 87 -1.77 6.26 4.81
C GLY A 87 -3.22 6.71 4.77
N GLU A 88 -4.11 5.81 5.18
CA GLU A 88 -5.56 5.97 5.13
C GLU A 88 -6.06 7.29 5.76
N SER A 89 -6.74 8.11 4.94
CA SER A 89 -7.41 9.35 5.32
C SER A 89 -8.36 9.13 6.49
N GLY A 90 -8.47 10.15 7.35
CA GLY A 90 -9.36 10.11 8.52
C GLY A 90 -8.80 9.36 9.74
N HIS A 91 -7.63 8.70 9.61
CA HIS A 91 -6.97 7.99 10.71
C HIS A 91 -5.67 8.65 11.18
N THR A 92 -5.49 8.74 12.50
CA THR A 92 -4.23 9.21 13.09
C THR A 92 -3.11 8.20 12.85
N THR A 93 -1.84 8.59 13.02
CA THR A 93 -0.72 7.65 12.87
C THR A 93 -0.85 6.45 13.81
N LEU A 94 -1.24 6.66 15.07
CA LEU A 94 -1.46 5.57 16.02
C LEU A 94 -2.58 4.62 15.59
N GLU A 95 -3.69 5.15 15.10
CA GLU A 95 -4.77 4.33 14.56
C GLU A 95 -4.29 3.50 13.37
N ARG A 96 -3.54 4.12 12.45
CA ARG A 96 -2.98 3.47 11.26
C ARG A 96 -2.04 2.32 11.61
N ILE A 97 -1.09 2.53 12.53
CA ILE A 97 -0.06 1.52 12.84
C ILE A 97 -0.52 0.41 13.78
N TRP A 98 -1.62 0.59 14.52
CA TRP A 98 -2.06 -0.38 15.54
C TRP A 98 -3.42 -1.02 15.28
N ALA A 99 -4.34 -0.31 14.62
CA ALA A 99 -5.73 -0.76 14.49
C ALA A 99 -6.23 -0.86 13.05
N ARG A 100 -5.57 -0.20 12.10
CA ARG A 100 -5.91 -0.32 10.66
C ARG A 100 -5.03 -1.38 9.99
N PRO A 101 -5.57 -2.10 8.98
CA PRO A 101 -4.75 -2.95 8.13
C PRO A 101 -3.86 -2.11 7.20
N THR A 102 -2.77 -2.70 6.72
CA THR A 102 -1.89 -2.11 5.70
C THR A 102 -1.58 -3.15 4.62
N ALA A 103 -1.20 -2.69 3.42
CA ALA A 103 -0.75 -3.55 2.32
C ALA A 103 0.46 -2.91 1.64
N GLU A 104 1.64 -3.49 1.82
CA GLU A 104 2.90 -2.86 1.39
C GLU A 104 3.59 -3.65 0.28
N VAL A 105 4.19 -2.92 -0.67
CA VAL A 105 5.02 -3.52 -1.73
C VAL A 105 6.47 -3.58 -1.26
N ASN A 106 6.93 -4.80 -0.96
CA ASN A 106 8.27 -5.03 -0.43
C ASN A 106 9.37 -5.01 -1.52
N GLY A 107 9.01 -5.24 -2.78
CA GLY A 107 9.95 -5.28 -3.89
C GLY A 107 9.26 -5.37 -5.25
N ILE A 108 9.92 -4.83 -6.27
CA ILE A 108 9.52 -4.90 -7.67
C ILE A 108 10.75 -5.31 -8.47
N GLY A 109 10.62 -6.35 -9.28
CA GLY A 109 11.68 -6.85 -10.17
C GLY A 109 11.15 -7.13 -11.56
N GLY A 110 11.99 -6.93 -12.57
CA GLY A 110 11.67 -7.21 -13.96
C GLY A 110 12.70 -6.60 -14.92
N GLY A 111 12.68 -7.10 -16.15
CA GLY A 111 13.66 -6.78 -17.20
C GLY A 111 14.44 -8.00 -17.63
#